data_AF-A0A3D0X9J1-F1
#
_entry.id   AF-A0A3D0X9J1-F1
#
_cell.length_a   1.000
_cell.length_b   1.000
_cell.length_c   1.000
_cell.angle_alpha   90.00
_cell.angle_beta   90.00
_cell.angle_gamma   90.00
#
_symmetry.space_group_name_H-M   'P 1'
#
loop_
_entity.id
_entity.type
_entity.pdbx_description
1 polymer ?
#
loop_
_entity_poly.entity_id
_entity_poly.type
_entity_poly.pdbx_seq_one_letter_code
_entity_poly.pdbx_strand_id
1 'polypeptide(L)'
;MSLFAIADLHLSLGEDKPMDIFAGWSNYVERLEDNWRKLITDDDTVVVGGDISWAMKLEETFVDFSFIDKLPGKKLFLKGNHDYWWGTKSKIDSFLSKNGFDSISIIFNNSYVCDDYAVCGTRGWFLENDT
;
A
#
# COMPACT_ATOMS: atom_id res chain seq x y z
N MET A 1 -14.79 -2.01 -14.23
CA MET A 1 -14.00 -1.80 -13.01
C MET A 1 -14.33 -2.90 -12.01
N SER A 2 -13.31 -3.47 -11.40
CA SER A 2 -13.39 -4.34 -10.23
C SER A 2 -12.70 -3.66 -9.04
N LEU A 3 -13.12 -4.02 -7.83
CA LEU A 3 -12.45 -3.64 -6.58
C LEU A 3 -11.67 -4.85 -6.06
N PHE A 4 -10.34 -4.73 -6.01
CA PHE A 4 -9.44 -5.74 -5.44
C PHE A 4 -8.97 -5.32 -4.05
N ALA A 5 -8.50 -6.28 -3.26
CA ALA A 5 -7.86 -6.04 -1.99
C ALA A 5 -6.65 -6.95 -1.81
N ILE A 6 -5.57 -6.41 -1.27
CA ILE A 6 -4.34 -7.10 -0.89
C ILE A 6 -3.73 -6.38 0.31
N ALA A 7 -2.98 -7.08 1.16
CA ALA A 7 -2.26 -6.50 2.30
C ALA A 7 -0.91 -7.19 2.46
N ASP A 8 -0.09 -6.72 3.40
CA ASP A 8 1.15 -7.38 3.82
C ASP A 8 2.20 -7.48 2.70
N LEU A 9 2.30 -6.44 1.87
CA LEU A 9 3.28 -6.41 0.77
C LEU A 9 4.71 -6.45 1.31
N HIS A 10 4.95 -5.84 2.48
CA HIS A 10 6.24 -5.83 3.17
C HIS A 10 7.43 -5.52 2.24
N LEU A 11 7.24 -4.54 1.33
CA LEU A 11 8.28 -4.17 0.39
C LEU A 11 9.49 -3.60 1.13
N SER A 12 10.67 -3.96 0.63
CA SER A 12 11.95 -3.44 1.11
C SER A 12 12.86 -3.18 -0.09
N LEU A 13 12.34 -2.57 -1.15
CA LEU A 13 13.10 -2.31 -2.38
C LEU A 13 14.06 -1.12 -2.20
N GLY A 14 13.76 -0.22 -1.25
CA GLY A 14 14.62 0.89 -0.87
C GLY A 14 15.54 0.62 0.33
N GLU A 15 15.39 -0.52 0.99
CA GLU A 15 16.01 -0.82 2.29
C GLU A 15 16.62 -2.23 2.34
N ASP A 16 17.58 -2.46 3.23
CA ASP A 16 18.21 -3.79 3.43
C ASP A 16 17.47 -4.61 4.51
N LYS A 17 16.17 -4.83 4.29
CA LYS A 17 15.32 -5.68 5.15
C LYS A 17 14.60 -6.75 4.33
N PRO A 18 15.35 -7.73 3.81
CA PRO A 18 14.81 -8.69 2.86
C PRO A 18 13.82 -9.66 3.52
N MET A 19 12.69 -9.90 2.85
CA MET A 19 11.69 -10.88 3.30
C MET A 19 11.99 -12.30 2.83
N ASP A 20 12.82 -12.49 1.81
CA ASP A 20 13.16 -13.80 1.23
C ASP A 20 13.94 -14.73 2.18
N ILE A 21 14.45 -14.20 3.29
CA ILE A 21 15.01 -14.97 4.40
C ILE A 21 13.95 -15.83 5.12
N PHE A 22 12.67 -15.48 4.98
CA PHE A 22 11.55 -16.22 5.55
C PHE A 22 11.00 -17.23 4.53
N ALA A 23 10.74 -18.45 5.00
CA ALA A 23 10.17 -19.50 4.16
C ALA A 23 8.83 -19.05 3.52
N GLY A 24 8.72 -19.23 2.20
CA GLY A 24 7.52 -18.85 1.42
C GLY A 24 7.60 -17.48 0.74
N TRP A 25 8.60 -16.66 1.07
CA TRP A 25 8.80 -15.32 0.52
C TRP A 25 9.80 -15.26 -0.65
N SER A 26 10.30 -16.41 -1.11
CA SER A 26 11.15 -16.46 -2.30
C SER A 26 10.43 -15.84 -3.51
N ASN A 27 11.10 -14.90 -4.17
CA ASN A 27 10.62 -14.15 -5.34
C ASN A 27 9.24 -13.48 -5.13
N TYR A 28 8.91 -13.07 -3.90
CA TYR A 28 7.59 -12.51 -3.59
C TYR A 28 7.26 -11.25 -4.38
N VAL A 29 8.26 -10.38 -4.63
CA VAL A 29 8.09 -9.14 -5.42
C VAL A 29 7.74 -9.45 -6.87
N GLU A 30 8.47 -10.39 -7.50
CA GLU A 30 8.21 -10.82 -8.88
C GLU A 30 6.82 -11.43 -8.99
N ARG A 31 6.46 -12.32 -8.04
CA ARG A 31 5.15 -12.95 -8.00
C ARG A 31 4.03 -11.92 -7.77
N LEU A 32 4.26 -10.91 -6.93
CA LEU A 32 3.33 -9.82 -6.70
C LEU A 32 3.09 -9.04 -8.00
N GLU A 33 4.16 -8.60 -8.67
CA GLU A 33 4.06 -7.86 -9.93
C GLU A 33 3.37 -8.67 -11.02
N ASP A 34 3.78 -9.92 -11.24
CA ASP A 34 3.25 -10.80 -12.28
C ASP A 34 1.75 -11.02 -12.09
N ASN A 35 1.31 -11.32 -10.87
CA ASN A 35 -0.11 -11.53 -10.59
C ASN A 35 -0.91 -10.23 -10.68
N TRP A 36 -0.34 -9.11 -10.21
CA TRP A 36 -1.01 -7.81 -10.31
C TRP A 36 -1.24 -7.43 -11.77
N ARG A 37 -0.21 -7.49 -12.62
CA ARG A 37 -0.30 -7.15 -14.05
C ARG A 37 -1.17 -8.12 -14.84
N LYS A 38 -1.30 -9.37 -14.38
CA LYS A 38 -2.18 -10.36 -15.01
C LYS A 38 -3.67 -10.11 -14.74
N LEU A 39 -4.01 -9.56 -13.57
CA LEU A 39 -5.39 -9.50 -13.08
C LEU A 39 -6.00 -8.11 -13.08
N ILE A 40 -5.19 -7.06 -12.98
CA ILE A 40 -5.63 -5.68 -12.72
C ILE A 40 -5.40 -4.82 -13.95
N THR A 41 -6.38 -3.99 -14.27
CA THR A 41 -6.35 -2.99 -15.35
C THR A 41 -6.37 -1.57 -14.80
N ASP A 42 -6.08 -0.56 -15.62
CA ASP A 42 -6.05 0.85 -15.20
C ASP A 42 -7.41 1.40 -14.74
N ASP A 43 -8.50 0.75 -15.17
CA ASP A 43 -9.86 1.08 -14.74
C ASP A 43 -10.20 0.53 -13.35
N ASP A 44 -9.41 -0.40 -12.80
CA ASP A 44 -9.68 -1.06 -11.53
C ASP A 44 -9.18 -0.25 -10.32
N THR A 45 -9.70 -0.57 -9.13
CA THR A 45 -9.19 -0.04 -7.86
C THR A 45 -8.70 -1.17 -6.96
N VAL A 46 -7.57 -0.94 -6.29
CA VAL A 46 -6.93 -1.89 -5.38
C VAL A 46 -6.78 -1.26 -4.00
N VAL A 47 -7.41 -1.86 -3.00
CA VAL A 47 -7.19 -1.52 -1.60
C VAL A 47 -5.93 -2.24 -1.13
N VAL A 48 -4.93 -1.48 -0.70
CA VAL A 48 -3.72 -1.99 -0.07
C VAL A 48 -3.89 -1.86 1.44
N GLY A 49 -4.27 -2.96 2.08
CA GLY A 49 -4.76 -3.07 3.45
C GLY A 49 -3.71 -2.95 4.56
N GLY A 50 -2.61 -2.23 4.33
CA GLY A 50 -1.54 -2.04 5.30
C GLY A 50 -0.34 -2.98 5.14
N ASP A 51 0.69 -2.69 5.93
CA ASP A 51 1.98 -3.37 5.97
C ASP A 51 2.62 -3.39 4.57
N ILE A 52 2.76 -2.18 4.04
CA ILE A 52 3.10 -1.90 2.64
C ILE A 52 4.61 -1.94 2.44
N SER A 53 5.34 -1.24 3.31
CA SER A 53 6.78 -1.00 3.19
C SER A 53 7.46 -1.11 4.55
N TRP A 54 8.66 -1.67 4.56
CA TRP A 54 9.54 -1.76 5.71
C TRP A 54 10.29 -0.45 6.03
N ALA A 55 10.15 0.57 5.19
CA ALA A 55 10.74 1.88 5.42
C ALA A 55 10.36 2.44 6.79
N MET A 56 11.32 3.09 7.45
CA MET A 56 11.11 3.69 8.76
C MET A 56 10.64 5.15 8.65
N LYS A 57 10.99 5.83 7.56
CA LYS A 57 10.57 7.20 7.24
C LYS A 57 9.82 7.26 5.91
N LEU A 58 8.96 8.27 5.75
CA LEU A 58 8.18 8.45 4.52
C LEU A 58 9.07 8.64 3.29
N GLU A 59 10.21 9.32 3.43
CA GLU A 59 11.12 9.56 2.31
C GLU A 59 11.80 8.27 1.80
N GLU A 60 11.97 7.29 2.69
CA GLU A 60 12.57 5.99 2.41
C GLU A 60 11.60 5.08 1.62
N THR A 61 10.29 5.38 1.59
CA THR A 61 9.31 4.59 0.81
C THR A 61 9.37 4.88 -0.69
N PHE A 62 10.22 5.81 -1.16
CA PHE A 62 10.21 6.27 -2.55
C PHE A 62 10.31 5.11 -3.57
N VAL A 63 11.24 4.17 -3.35
CA VAL A 63 11.44 3.04 -4.28
C VAL A 63 10.24 2.10 -4.27
N ASP A 64 9.69 1.80 -3.08
CA ASP A 64 8.53 0.94 -2.91
C ASP A 64 7.27 1.56 -3.52
N PHE A 65 7.03 2.85 -3.29
CA PHE A 65 5.88 3.56 -3.84
C PHE A 65 6.01 3.74 -5.34
N SER A 66 7.22 3.98 -5.86
CA SER A 66 7.45 4.02 -7.31
C SER A 66 7.17 2.67 -7.97
N PHE A 67 7.50 1.56 -7.31
CA PHE A 67 7.13 0.22 -7.78
C PHE A 67 5.60 0.05 -7.83
N ILE A 68 4.90 0.36 -6.73
CA ILE A 68 3.44 0.21 -6.67
C ILE A 68 2.73 1.14 -7.67
N ASP A 69 3.17 2.38 -7.79
CA ASP A 69 2.56 3.39 -8.66
C ASP A 69 2.57 2.95 -10.14
N LYS A 70 3.64 2.26 -10.57
CA LYS A 70 3.78 1.67 -11.93
C LYS A 70 2.93 0.43 -12.20
N LEU A 71 2.30 -0.15 -11.19
CA LEU A 71 1.34 -1.25 -11.37
C LEU A 71 0.01 -0.69 -11.89
N PRO A 72 -0.78 -1.44 -12.67
CA PRO A 72 -2.06 -0.94 -13.14
C PRO A 72 -3.07 -0.70 -12.00
N GLY A 73 -4.04 0.17 -12.28
CA GLY A 73 -5.16 0.50 -11.40
C GLY A 73 -4.89 1.63 -10.40
N LYS A 74 -5.95 2.13 -9.76
CA LYS A 74 -5.88 3.12 -8.66
C LYS A 74 -5.64 2.40 -7.34
N LYS A 75 -4.84 2.96 -6.44
CA LYS A 75 -4.47 2.33 -5.16
C LYS A 75 -5.01 3.15 -4.01
N LEU A 76 -5.67 2.48 -3.08
CA LEU A 76 -6.14 3.05 -1.83
C LEU A 76 -5.35 2.43 -0.68
N PHE A 77 -4.42 3.18 -0.10
CA PHE A 77 -3.58 2.70 0.99
C PHE A 77 -4.29 2.88 2.33
N LEU A 78 -4.32 1.80 3.11
CA LEU A 78 -4.55 1.84 4.54
C LEU A 78 -3.22 1.68 5.26
N LYS A 79 -3.17 2.19 6.49
CA LYS A 79 -2.06 1.92 7.39
C LYS A 79 -2.11 0.44 7.81
N GLY A 80 -0.95 -0.17 8.03
CA GLY A 80 -0.73 -1.37 8.84
C GLY A 80 0.10 -1.10 10.09
N ASN A 81 0.27 -2.09 10.96
CA ASN A 81 1.02 -1.93 12.21
C ASN A 81 2.55 -1.83 11.99
N HIS A 82 3.06 -2.30 10.86
CA HIS A 82 4.47 -2.23 10.46
C HIS A 82 4.80 -1.04 9.55
N ASP A 83 3.79 -0.26 9.12
CA ASP A 83 4.01 1.00 8.39
C ASP A 83 4.46 2.12 9.34
N TYR A 84 5.71 2.03 9.81
CA TYR A 84 6.30 3.02 10.73
C TYR A 84 6.53 4.39 10.08
N TRP A 85 6.76 4.40 8.76
CA TRP A 85 6.85 5.60 7.94
C TRP A 85 5.56 6.46 7.94
N TRP A 86 4.43 5.89 8.35
CA TRP A 86 3.10 6.51 8.22
C TRP A 86 2.93 7.74 9.12
N GLY A 87 2.95 8.92 8.50
CA GLY A 87 2.73 10.22 9.13
C GLY A 87 1.29 10.74 9.05
N THR A 88 1.12 12.07 9.06
CA THR A 88 -0.19 12.69 8.84
C THR A 88 -0.58 12.59 7.37
N LYS A 89 -1.89 12.51 7.08
CA LYS A 89 -2.40 12.45 5.71
C LYS A 89 -1.83 13.57 4.83
N SER A 90 -1.82 14.81 5.31
CA SER A 90 -1.28 15.96 4.56
C SER A 90 0.20 15.83 4.20
N LYS A 91 1.02 15.23 5.08
CA LYS A 91 2.44 14.97 4.77
C LYS A 91 2.58 13.92 3.68
N ILE A 92 1.78 12.85 3.76
CA ILE A 92 1.78 11.77 2.76
C ILE A 92 1.28 12.31 1.42
N ASP A 93 0.14 13.01 1.38
CA ASP A 93 -0.38 13.62 0.15
C ASP A 93 0.64 14.55 -0.51
N SER A 94 1.34 15.38 0.28
CA SER A 94 2.41 16.25 -0.22
C SER A 94 3.60 15.46 -0.80
N PHE A 95 3.94 14.33 -0.19
CA PHE A 95 4.99 13.45 -0.69
C PHE A 95 4.57 12.76 -1.99
N LEU A 96 3.35 12.23 -2.08
CA LEU A 96 2.82 11.61 -3.30
C LEU A 96 2.82 12.62 -4.45
N SER A 97 2.27 13.81 -4.24
CA SER A 97 2.21 14.86 -5.25
C SER A 97 3.60 15.35 -5.68
N LYS A 98 4.54 15.54 -4.75
CA LYS A 98 5.90 15.97 -5.08
C LYS A 98 6.65 14.96 -5.96
N ASN A 99 6.35 13.67 -5.81
CA ASN A 99 7.04 12.60 -6.54
C ASN A 99 6.26 12.07 -7.75
N GLY A 100 5.09 12.65 -8.07
CA GLY A 100 4.28 12.26 -9.23
C GLY A 100 3.59 10.89 -9.06
N PHE A 101 3.30 10.47 -7.82
CA PHE A 101 2.59 9.23 -7.54
C PHE A 101 1.08 9.44 -7.64
N ASP A 102 0.59 9.60 -8.87
CA ASP A 102 -0.79 10.02 -9.16
C ASP A 102 -1.81 8.88 -9.00
N SER A 103 -1.37 7.63 -8.95
CA SER A 103 -2.27 6.47 -8.82
C SER A 103 -2.59 6.11 -7.37
N ILE A 104 -1.91 6.71 -6.39
CA ILE A 104 -2.00 6.36 -4.97
C ILE A 104 -2.84 7.40 -4.20
N SER A 105 -3.74 6.91 -3.36
CA SER A 105 -4.57 7.72 -2.47
C SER A 105 -4.66 7.10 -1.08
N ILE A 106 -4.82 7.94 -0.06
CA ILE A 106 -4.71 7.52 1.35
C ILE A 106 -6.08 7.47 2.02
N ILE A 107 -6.46 6.29 2.51
CA ILE A 107 -7.61 6.11 3.40
C ILE A 107 -7.16 6.43 4.84
N PHE A 108 -7.64 7.55 5.36
CA PHE A 108 -7.44 8.00 6.74
C PHE A 108 -8.55 8.98 7.14
N ASN A 109 -9.53 8.50 7.92
CA ASN A 109 -10.73 9.26 8.34
C ASN A 109 -11.50 9.90 7.18
N ASN A 110 -11.50 9.23 6.02
CA ASN A 110 -12.19 9.62 4.81
C ASN A 110 -12.72 8.37 4.09
N SER A 111 -13.35 8.59 2.94
CA SER A 111 -13.73 7.54 2.01
C SER A 111 -13.42 7.97 0.58
N TYR A 112 -13.33 7.00 -0.32
CA TYR A 112 -13.24 7.23 -1.76
C TYR A 112 -14.41 6.52 -2.46
N VAL A 113 -14.95 7.16 -3.49
CA VAL A 113 -16.00 6.55 -4.32
C VAL A 113 -15.34 5.74 -5.42
N CYS A 114 -15.74 4.47 -5.52
CA CYS A 114 -15.35 3.52 -6.56
C CYS A 114 -16.65 3.04 -7.20
N ASP A 115 -17.03 3.64 -8.33
CA ASP A 115 -18.36 3.50 -8.96
C ASP A 115 -19.49 3.67 -7.94
N ASP A 116 -20.33 2.64 -7.76
CA ASP A 116 -21.49 2.67 -6.86
C ASP A 116 -21.12 2.38 -5.39
N TYR A 117 -19.83 2.19 -5.08
CA TYR A 117 -19.34 1.85 -3.75
C TYR A 117 -18.57 3.00 -3.11
N ALA A 118 -18.77 3.20 -1.80
CA ALA A 118 -17.88 4.01 -0.99
C ALA A 118 -16.90 3.10 -0.24
N VAL A 119 -15.60 3.29 -0.48
CA VAL A 119 -14.53 2.55 0.18
C VAL A 119 -14.00 3.37 1.35
N CYS A 120 -14.08 2.80 2.54
CA CYS A 120 -13.45 3.30 3.75
C CYS A 120 -12.78 2.13 4.47
N GLY A 121 -12.02 2.41 5.52
CA GLY A 121 -11.52 1.34 6.36
C GLY A 121 -10.85 1.83 7.62
N THR A 122 -10.55 0.86 8.48
CA THR A 122 -10.05 1.09 9.83
C THR A 122 -8.96 0.07 10.15
N ARG A 123 -8.18 0.38 11.18
CA ARG A 123 -7.14 -0.50 11.70
C ARG A 123 -7.80 -1.63 12.47
N GLY A 124 -7.44 -2.88 12.16
CA GLY A 124 -7.97 -4.07 12.84
C GLY A 124 -7.14 -4.57 14.02
N TRP A 125 -5.94 -4.04 14.23
CA TRP A 125 -4.95 -4.58 15.18
C TRP A 125 -4.99 -3.95 16.58
N PHE A 126 -6.11 -3.35 16.98
CA PHE A 126 -6.35 -2.95 18.37
C PHE A 126 -7.24 -3.97 19.06
N LEU A 127 -6.70 -4.67 20.07
CA LEU A 127 -7.48 -5.35 21.09
C LEU A 127 -7.54 -4.41 22.30
N GLU A 128 -8.66 -3.71 22.51
CA GLU A 128 -8.89 -2.84 23.69
C GLU A 128 -9.12 -3.64 24.99
N ASN A 129 -8.36 -4.71 25.25
CA ASN A 129 -8.58 -5.56 26.44
C ASN A 129 -7.34 -5.76 27.31
N ASP A 130 -6.50 -4.74 27.45
CA ASP A 130 -5.59 -4.62 28.61
C ASP A 130 -5.97 -3.36 29.41
N THR A 131 -7.07 -3.45 30.15
CA THR A 131 -7.33 -2.62 31.35
C THR A 131 -7.12 -3.45 32.60
#